data_AF-A0A7R9KR32-F1
#
_entry.id   AF-A0A7R9KR32-F1
#
_cell.length_a   1.000
_cell.length_b   1.000
_cell.length_c   1.000
_cell.angle_alpha   90.00
_cell.angle_beta   90.00
_cell.angle_gamma   90.00
#
_symmetry.space_group_name_H-M   'P 1'
#
loop_
_entity.id
_entity.type
_entity.pdbx_description
1 polymer ?
#
loop_
_entity_poly.entity_id
_entity_poly.type
_entity_poly.pdbx_seq_one_letter_code
_entity_poly.pdbx_strand_id
1 'polypeptide(L)'
;MSEFTGKYKLESSDNFDNFLKELGVNFVMRKMANSSSPTLEITREGNDFTFKSVSAIKTSVTKFTLGVEFEEERLDGKKVKSTFTQEGNKLIQKQLDGAKEVTYIREFDGDSLKAVIILRSQIT
;
A
#
# COMPACT_ATOMS: atom_id res chain seq x y z
N MET A 1 -7.68 -17.77 13.38
CA MET A 1 -7.80 -17.11 12.06
C MET A 1 -6.99 -15.83 12.16
N SER A 2 -6.02 -15.64 11.26
CA SER A 2 -5.09 -14.53 11.33
C SER A 2 -5.83 -13.21 11.14
N GLU A 3 -5.73 -12.27 12.08
CA GLU A 3 -6.47 -10.99 12.10
C GLU A 3 -6.25 -10.11 10.84
N PHE A 4 -5.29 -10.46 9.99
CA PHE A 4 -4.90 -9.73 8.78
C PHE A 4 -5.31 -10.41 7.47
N THR A 5 -5.69 -11.70 7.51
CA THR A 5 -5.92 -12.47 6.29
C THR A 5 -7.37 -12.35 5.85
N GLY A 6 -7.57 -11.86 4.64
CA GLY A 6 -8.90 -11.58 4.12
C GLY A 6 -8.86 -10.98 2.71
N LYS A 7 -10.06 -10.79 2.15
CA LYS A 7 -10.27 -10.09 0.88
C LYS A 7 -10.94 -8.76 1.19
N TYR A 8 -10.22 -7.67 0.94
CA TYR A 8 -10.69 -6.32 1.17
C TYR A 8 -10.89 -5.63 -0.16
N LYS A 9 -12.12 -5.23 -0.47
CA LYS A 9 -12.41 -4.46 -1.67
C LYS A 9 -12.37 -2.98 -1.33
N LEU A 10 -11.69 -2.19 -2.16
CA LEU A 10 -11.77 -0.73 -2.05
C LEU A 10 -13.21 -0.29 -2.28
N GLU A 11 -13.86 0.22 -1.23
CA GLU A 11 -15.23 0.76 -1.29
C GLU A 11 -15.23 2.25 -1.59
N SER A 12 -14.34 3.01 -0.94
CA SER A 12 -14.18 4.44 -1.12
C SER A 12 -12.75 4.85 -0.82
N SER A 13 -12.29 5.92 -1.48
CA SER A 13 -10.97 6.49 -1.25
C SER A 13 -11.05 8.01 -1.23
N ASP A 14 -10.77 8.61 -0.08
CA ASP A 14 -10.71 10.06 0.07
C ASP A 14 -9.28 10.56 -0.15
N ASN A 15 -9.15 11.67 -0.88
CA ASN A 15 -7.88 12.39 -1.10
C ASN A 15 -6.77 11.59 -1.83
N PHE A 16 -7.09 10.42 -2.38
CA PHE A 16 -6.11 9.56 -3.07
C PHE A 16 -5.54 10.18 -4.36
N ASP A 17 -6.36 10.91 -5.13
CA ASP A 17 -5.87 11.65 -6.31
C ASP A 17 -4.85 12.73 -5.93
N ASN A 18 -5.09 13.46 -4.84
CA ASN A 18 -4.19 14.52 -4.40
C ASN A 18 -2.86 13.93 -3.89
N PHE A 19 -2.92 12.80 -3.17
CA PHE A 19 -1.73 12.05 -2.79
C PHE A 19 -0.91 11.60 -4.01
N LEU A 20 -1.55 10.98 -5.02
CA LEU A 20 -0.87 10.58 -6.25
C LEU A 20 -0.31 11.79 -7.01
N LYS A 21 -0.97 12.94 -6.93
CA LYS A 21 -0.52 14.20 -7.53
C LYS A 21 0.74 14.72 -6.82
N GLU A 22 0.78 14.74 -5.49
CA GLU A 22 1.97 15.15 -4.71
C GLU A 22 3.15 14.18 -4.85
N LEU A 23 2.84 12.91 -5.09
CA LEU A 23 3.82 11.89 -5.47
C LEU A 23 4.45 12.12 -6.86
N GLY A 24 3.80 12.90 -7.72
CA GLY A 24 4.25 13.12 -9.09
C GLY A 24 3.79 12.05 -10.09
N VAL A 25 2.77 11.26 -9.74
CA VAL A 25 2.17 10.27 -10.65
C VAL A 25 1.44 11.00 -11.77
N ASN A 26 1.68 10.62 -13.02
CA ASN A 26 1.05 11.24 -14.20
C ASN A 26 -0.49 11.14 -14.16
N PHE A 27 -1.17 12.16 -14.70
CA PHE A 27 -2.63 12.29 -14.68
C PHE A 27 -3.38 11.03 -15.18
N VAL A 28 -2.86 10.37 -16.21
CA VAL A 28 -3.45 9.13 -16.76
C VAL A 28 -3.45 8.00 -15.72
N MET A 29 -2.31 7.78 -15.04
CA MET A 29 -2.20 6.77 -13.99
C MET A 29 -3.08 7.11 -12.79
N ARG A 30 -3.19 8.40 -12.41
CA ARG A 30 -4.10 8.82 -11.34
C ARG A 30 -5.56 8.52 -11.67
N LYS A 31 -5.99 8.82 -12.89
CA LYS A 31 -7.36 8.56 -13.35
C LYS A 31 -7.67 7.07 -13.39
N MET A 32 -6.71 6.25 -13.85
CA MET A 32 -6.82 4.79 -13.80
C MET A 32 -6.89 4.26 -12.37
N ALA A 33 -6.05 4.77 -11.47
CA ALA A 33 -6.03 4.35 -10.07
C ALA A 33 -7.30 4.76 -9.31
N ASN A 34 -7.86 5.92 -9.61
CA ASN A 34 -9.11 6.41 -9.02
C ASN A 34 -10.35 5.68 -9.56
N SER A 35 -10.34 5.34 -10.87
CA SER A 35 -11.39 4.53 -11.49
C SER A 35 -11.26 3.04 -11.20
N SER A 36 -10.16 2.63 -10.57
CA SER A 36 -9.89 1.24 -10.21
C SER A 36 -10.39 1.00 -8.79
N SER A 37 -11.23 -0.02 -8.61
CA SER A 37 -11.59 -0.55 -7.30
C SER A 37 -10.77 -1.84 -7.05
N PRO A 38 -9.50 -1.74 -6.63
CA PRO A 38 -8.69 -2.92 -6.38
C PRO A 38 -9.27 -3.71 -5.21
N THR A 39 -9.26 -5.03 -5.37
CA THR A 39 -9.50 -5.99 -4.30
C THR A 39 -8.15 -6.44 -3.79
N LEU A 40 -7.87 -6.17 -2.52
CA LEU A 40 -6.66 -6.57 -1.82
C LEU A 40 -6.91 -7.88 -1.08
N GLU A 41 -6.33 -8.95 -1.58
CA GLU A 41 -6.31 -10.26 -0.93
C GLU A 41 -5.00 -10.39 -0.15
N ILE A 42 -5.10 -10.57 1.17
CA ILE A 42 -3.96 -10.69 2.06
C ILE A 42 -3.92 -12.12 2.59
N THR A 43 -2.81 -12.80 2.38
CA THR A 43 -2.52 -14.08 3.01
C THR A 43 -1.24 -13.97 3.83
N ARG A 44 -1.19 -14.69 4.96
CA ARG A 44 -0.08 -14.70 5.90
C ARG A 44 0.31 -16.15 6.17
N GLU A 45 1.58 -16.45 5.96
CA GLU A 45 2.22 -17.72 6.30
C GLU A 45 3.37 -17.44 7.26
N GLY A 46 3.11 -17.53 8.58
CA GLY A 46 4.11 -17.20 9.60
C GLY A 46 4.50 -15.72 9.60
N ASN A 47 5.71 -15.41 9.13
CA ASN A 47 6.23 -14.04 8.97
C ASN A 47 6.15 -13.53 7.53
N ASP A 48 5.78 -14.40 6.58
CA ASP A 48 5.66 -14.06 5.17
C ASP A 48 4.22 -13.64 4.86
N PHE A 49 4.08 -12.50 4.22
CA PHE A 49 2.82 -11.95 3.77
C PHE A 49 2.79 -11.95 2.24
N THR A 50 1.65 -12.34 1.69
CA THR A 50 1.37 -12.23 0.27
C THR A 50 0.22 -11.26 0.09
N PHE A 51 0.51 -10.13 -0.54
CA PHE A 51 -0.43 -9.09 -0.93
C PHE A 51 -0.78 -9.27 -2.39
N LYS A 52 -2.02 -9.65 -2.65
CA LYS A 52 -2.53 -9.82 -4.01
C LYS A 52 -3.56 -8.74 -4.28
N SER A 53 -3.13 -7.72 -5.03
CA SER A 53 -3.99 -6.64 -5.48
C SER A 53 -4.58 -7.01 -6.84
N VAL A 54 -5.88 -7.29 -6.87
CA VAL A 54 -6.67 -7.61 -8.06
C VAL A 54 -7.44 -6.35 -8.45
N SER A 55 -7.03 -5.67 -9.52
CA SER A 55 -7.80 -4.56 -10.10
C SER A 55 -8.41 -4.95 -11.44
N ALA A 56 -9.38 -4.18 -11.93
CA ALA A 56 -9.94 -4.33 -13.27
C ALA A 56 -8.90 -4.20 -14.39
N ILE A 57 -7.75 -3.58 -14.09
CA ILE A 57 -6.67 -3.30 -15.04
C ILE A 57 -5.61 -4.41 -14.98
N LYS A 58 -5.19 -4.81 -13.78
CA LYS A 58 -4.11 -5.79 -13.59
C LYS A 58 -4.19 -6.45 -12.22
N THR A 59 -3.84 -7.73 -12.16
CA THR A 59 -3.58 -8.44 -10.90
C THR A 59 -2.08 -8.45 -10.61
N SER A 60 -1.69 -7.97 -9.44
CA SER A 60 -0.29 -7.97 -8.97
C SER A 60 -0.20 -8.72 -7.65
N VAL A 61 0.79 -9.61 -7.53
CA VAL A 61 1.06 -10.39 -6.32
C VAL A 61 2.42 -9.99 -5.79
N THR A 62 2.44 -9.39 -4.60
CA THR A 62 3.65 -8.95 -3.89
C THR A 62 3.83 -9.84 -2.67
N LYS A 63 4.96 -10.53 -2.58
CA LYS A 63 5.34 -11.33 -1.40
C LYS A 63 6.42 -10.59 -0.63
N PHE A 64 6.24 -10.42 0.66
CA PHE A 64 7.20 -9.75 1.52
C PHE A 64 7.23 -10.39 2.91
N THR A 65 8.35 -10.25 3.59
CA THR A 65 8.53 -10.72 4.96
C THR A 65 8.47 -9.53 5.91
N LEU A 66 7.77 -9.68 7.04
CA LEU A 66 7.72 -8.63 8.06
C LEU A 66 9.12 -8.31 8.60
N GLY A 67 9.43 -7.02 8.71
CA GLY A 67 10.70 -6.51 9.21
C GLY A 67 11.83 -6.50 8.18
N VAL A 68 11.59 -6.95 6.95
CA VAL A 68 12.60 -6.98 5.89
C VAL A 68 12.38 -5.82 4.93
N GLU A 69 13.44 -5.04 4.68
CA GLU A 69 13.43 -4.03 3.63
C GLU A 69 13.59 -4.68 2.25
N PHE A 70 12.83 -4.20 1.28
CA PHE A 70 12.98 -4.61 -0.12
C PHE A 70 12.83 -3.42 -1.05
N GLU A 71 13.44 -3.49 -2.23
CA GLU A 71 13.24 -2.49 -3.27
C GLU A 71 11.92 -2.75 -4.01
N GLU A 72 11.06 -1.74 -4.03
CA GLU A 72 9.79 -1.73 -4.75
C GLU A 72 9.83 -0.62 -5.81
N GLU A 73 9.38 -0.93 -7.02
CA GLU A 73 9.16 0.09 -8.04
C GLU A 73 7.77 0.69 -7.83
N ARG A 74 7.72 1.97 -7.48
CA ARG A 74 6.46 2.68 -7.25
C ARG A 74 5.87 3.17 -8.58
N LEU A 75 4.57 3.48 -8.60
CA LEU A 75 3.81 3.92 -9.77
C LEU A 75 4.35 5.18 -10.48
N ASP A 76 5.25 5.92 -9.86
CA ASP A 76 5.98 7.05 -10.45
C ASP A 76 7.27 6.63 -11.19
N GLY A 77 7.58 5.34 -11.25
CA GLY A 77 8.78 4.78 -11.90
C GLY A 77 10.04 4.88 -11.04
N LYS A 78 9.91 5.27 -9.77
CA LYS A 78 11.04 5.35 -8.84
C LYS A 78 11.18 4.07 -8.03
N LYS A 79 12.43 3.68 -7.81
CA LYS A 79 12.78 2.62 -6.86
C LYS A 79 12.79 3.18 -5.46
N VAL A 80 11.94 2.64 -4.61
CA VAL A 80 11.81 3.02 -3.21
C VAL A 80 12.12 1.81 -2.33
N LYS A 81 12.69 2.06 -1.16
CA LYS A 81 12.88 1.02 -0.15
C LYS A 81 11.60 0.88 0.66
N SER A 82 10.90 -0.23 0.47
CA SER A 82 9.68 -0.58 1.19
C SER A 82 10.01 -1.50 2.36
N THR A 83 9.55 -1.17 3.56
CA THR A 83 9.67 -2.01 4.76
C THR A 83 8.30 -2.18 5.38
N PHE A 84 7.90 -3.43 5.64
CA PHE A 84 6.62 -3.73 6.28
C PHE A 84 6.85 -4.09 7.75
N THR A 85 6.10 -3.45 8.63
CA THR A 85 6.15 -3.63 10.08
C THR A 85 4.74 -3.88 10.59
N GLN A 86 4.60 -4.80 11.55
CA GLN A 86 3.32 -5.10 12.17
C GLN A 86 3.35 -4.56 13.60
N GLU A 87 2.38 -3.72 13.96
CA GLU A 87 2.18 -3.20 15.31
C GLU A 87 0.76 -3.55 15.77
N GLY A 88 0.63 -4.57 16.61
CA GLY A 88 -0.69 -5.04 17.07
C GLY A 88 -1.54 -5.49 15.90
N ASN A 89 -2.69 -4.83 15.69
CA ASN A 89 -3.66 -5.00 14.59
C ASN A 89 -3.41 -4.06 13.39
N LYS A 90 -2.28 -3.35 13.37
CA LYS A 90 -1.91 -2.42 12.29
C LYS A 90 -0.71 -2.94 11.51
N LEU A 91 -0.80 -2.85 10.19
CA LEU A 91 0.29 -3.12 9.27
C LEU A 91 0.79 -1.80 8.70
N ILE A 92 2.03 -1.47 9.01
CA ILE A 92 2.69 -0.23 8.64
C ILE A 92 3.73 -0.54 7.56
N GLN A 93 3.48 -0.06 6.36
CA GLN A 93 4.41 -0.10 5.24
C GLN A 93 5.07 1.27 5.09
N LYS A 94 6.38 1.33 5.29
CA LYS A 94 7.18 2.55 5.07
C LYS A 94 7.93 2.42 3.76
N GLN A 95 7.74 3.38 2.86
CA GLN A 95 8.48 3.52 1.62
C GLN A 95 9.40 4.74 1.70
N LEU A 96 10.71 4.54 1.55
CA LEU A 96 11.68 5.62 1.44
C LEU A 96 12.17 5.77 0.00
N ASP A 97 11.96 6.96 -0.56
CA ASP A 97 12.43 7.39 -1.90
C ASP A 97 13.80 8.09 -1.82
N GLY A 98 14.45 8.09 -0.65
CA GLY A 98 15.67 8.87 -0.36
C GLY A 98 15.40 10.36 -0.10
N ALA A 99 14.42 10.97 -0.78
CA ALA A 99 14.00 12.36 -0.58
C ALA A 99 12.64 12.51 0.11
N LYS A 100 11.74 11.52 -0.06
CA LYS A 100 10.39 11.51 0.50
C LYS A 100 10.15 10.22 1.26
N GLU A 101 9.45 10.31 2.38
CA GLU A 101 8.99 9.15 3.15
C GLU A 101 7.48 9.02 2.97
N VAL A 102 7.02 7.83 2.58
CA VAL A 102 5.60 7.49 2.51
C VAL A 102 5.31 6.40 3.52
N THR A 103 4.35 6.64 4.41
CA THR A 103 3.89 5.64 5.36
C THR A 103 2.46 5.24 5.03
N TYR A 104 2.24 3.96 4.79
CA TYR A 104 0.94 3.34 4.60
C TYR A 104 0.58 2.58 5.88
N ILE A 105 -0.47 3.01 6.56
CA ILE A 105 -0.98 2.37 7.78
C ILE A 105 -2.26 1.65 7.40
N ARG A 106 -2.27 0.33 7.46
CA ARG A 106 -3.46 -0.51 7.26
C ARG A 106 -3.88 -1.06 8.61
N GLU A 107 -4.97 -0.56 9.14
CA GLU A 107 -5.56 -0.99 10.39
C GLU A 107 -6.68 -2.00 10.10
N PHE A 108 -6.59 -3.15 10.76
CA PHE A 108 -7.51 -4.26 10.59
C PHE A 108 -8.42 -4.34 11.82
N ASP A 109 -9.72 -4.27 11.57
CA ASP A 109 -10.77 -4.34 12.59
C ASP A 109 -11.81 -5.37 12.13
N GLY A 110 -11.49 -6.65 12.34
CA GLY A 110 -12.30 -7.79 11.86
C GLY A 110 -12.47 -7.77 10.34
N ASP A 111 -13.69 -7.51 9.88
CA ASP A 111 -14.05 -7.44 8.47
C ASP A 111 -13.70 -6.09 7.81
N SER A 112 -13.37 -5.06 8.60
CA SER A 112 -13.04 -3.73 8.10
C SER A 112 -11.54 -3.51 7.98
N LEU A 113 -11.10 -2.98 6.84
CA LEU A 113 -9.72 -2.52 6.62
C LEU A 113 -9.73 -1.02 6.40
N LYS A 114 -9.02 -0.30 7.27
CA LYS A 114 -8.79 1.14 7.13
C LYS A 114 -7.36 1.39 6.68
N ALA A 115 -7.19 1.88 5.46
CA ALA A 115 -5.88 2.28 4.94
C ALA A 115 -5.72 3.81 5.03
N VAL A 116 -4.67 4.26 5.70
CA VAL A 116 -4.27 5.66 5.79
C VAL A 116 -2.89 5.81 5.15
N ILE A 117 -2.75 6.77 4.25
CA ILE A 117 -1.50 7.04 3.55
C ILE A 117 -1.00 8.42 3.97
N ILE A 118 0.24 8.49 4.42
CA ILE A 118 0.88 9.70 4.92
C ILE A 118 2.13 9.94 4.09
N LEU A 119 2.13 11.05 3.35
CA LEU A 119 3.32 11.55 2.66
C LEU A 119 4.05 12.54 3.57
N ARG A 120 5.29 12.24 3.95
CA ARG A 120 6.20 13.18 4.60
C ARG A 120 7.26 13.60 3.59
N SER A 121 7.18 14.86 3.17
CA SER A 121 8.28 15.52 2.45
C SER A 121 9.18 16.16 3.49
N GLN A 122 10.48 15.86 3.49
CA GLN A 122 11.42 16.71 4.22
C GLN A 122 11.48 18.04 3.49
N ILE A 123 10.92 19.07 4.12
CA ILE A 123 11.12 20.45 3.72
C ILE A 123 12.47 20.83 4.33
N THR A 124 13.51 20.86 3.52
CA THR A 124 14.77 21.55 3.85
C THR A 124 14.58 23.04 3.57
#